data_AF-A0A261B5P7-F1
#
_entry.id   AF-A0A261B5P7-F1
#
_cell.length_a   1.000
_cell.length_b   1.000
_cell.length_c   1.000
_cell.angle_alpha   90.00
_cell.angle_beta   90.00
_cell.angle_gamma   90.00
#
_symmetry.space_group_name_H-M   'P 1'
#
loop_
_entity.id
_entity.type
_entity.pdbx_description
1 polymer ?
#
loop_
_entity_poly.entity_id
_entity_poly.type
_entity_poly.pdbx_seq_one_letter_code
_entity_poly.pdbx_strand_id
1 'polypeptide(L)'
;MVIKDNMLLDAGKLCYYGYFYISINMKVTGNLKDCGCRGASVSGCDLILSGLQLINISDTSPFSNITQIRGNLLIQHTNFQNLSFFKNLETLKISTPGLHETIAIDVKDNPQMTRFGIPLLKEFPNIWQGYLFMNLENLHPDFCLTIEEMTLFLKSEVLFVNLHAKYCANPGNLNGAKLCEFSSMKALEKYCNYIFGDVKIEAGDEKYVEKLSSVTVILGTLEITNTSLKDLDFLAGLKSAPIIQLISNKNLKTAYLPSMKVSSSKS
;
A
#
# COMPACT_ATOMS: atom_id res chain seq x y z
N MET A 1 -26.20 8.44 -4.81
CA MET A 1 -26.87 9.13 -5.94
C MET A 1 -27.24 8.11 -6.99
N VAL A 2 -28.43 8.23 -7.58
CA VAL A 2 -28.93 7.33 -8.63
C VAL A 2 -29.36 8.19 -9.83
N ILE A 3 -28.83 7.90 -11.01
CA ILE A 3 -29.16 8.53 -12.29
C ILE A 3 -29.45 7.40 -13.26
N LYS A 4 -30.72 7.24 -13.60
CA LYS A 4 -31.14 6.11 -14.41
C LYS A 4 -32.18 6.51 -15.44
N ASP A 5 -32.14 5.79 -16.56
CA ASP A 5 -33.19 5.80 -17.59
C ASP A 5 -33.44 7.18 -18.21
N ASN A 6 -32.43 8.07 -18.22
CA ASN A 6 -32.50 9.37 -18.89
C ASN A 6 -31.97 9.22 -20.32
N MET A 7 -32.83 8.77 -21.24
CA MET A 7 -32.45 8.38 -22.61
C MET A 7 -31.72 9.46 -23.43
N LEU A 8 -31.83 10.74 -23.05
CA LEU A 8 -31.16 11.87 -23.72
C LEU A 8 -29.95 12.42 -22.96
N LEU A 9 -29.69 11.95 -21.74
CA LEU A 9 -28.62 12.47 -20.88
C LEU A 9 -27.28 11.82 -21.21
N ASP A 10 -26.29 12.61 -21.62
CA ASP A 10 -24.88 12.19 -21.59
C ASP A 10 -24.32 12.39 -20.17
N ALA A 11 -24.28 11.30 -19.39
CA ALA A 11 -23.70 11.28 -18.06
C ALA A 11 -22.21 10.89 -18.07
N GLY A 12 -21.59 10.69 -19.24
CA GLY A 12 -20.28 10.05 -19.39
C GLY A 12 -19.15 10.76 -18.65
N LYS A 13 -19.25 12.08 -18.44
CA LYS A 13 -18.26 12.84 -17.68
C LYS A 13 -18.62 13.07 -16.21
N LEU A 14 -19.84 12.73 -15.80
CA LEU A 14 -20.35 13.13 -14.49
C LEU A 14 -19.53 12.57 -13.34
N CYS A 15 -19.04 11.32 -13.47
CA CYS A 15 -18.23 10.64 -12.47
C CYS A 15 -16.84 11.27 -12.25
N TYR A 16 -16.45 12.26 -13.07
CA TYR A 16 -15.14 12.88 -13.07
C TYR A 16 -15.14 14.34 -12.61
N TYR A 17 -16.30 14.92 -12.28
CA TYR A 17 -16.42 16.34 -11.92
C TYR A 17 -16.95 16.56 -10.50
N GLY A 18 -16.52 17.66 -9.89
CA GLY A 18 -17.00 18.13 -8.58
C GLY A 18 -16.91 17.05 -7.49
N TYR A 19 -17.94 17.00 -6.64
CA TYR A 19 -18.05 15.99 -5.58
C TYR A 19 -18.26 14.56 -6.10
N PHE A 20 -18.61 14.37 -7.37
CA PHE A 20 -18.80 13.04 -7.96
C PHE A 20 -17.48 12.32 -8.26
N TYR A 21 -16.37 13.05 -8.36
CA TYR A 21 -15.02 12.48 -8.53
C TYR A 21 -14.57 11.59 -7.36
N ILE A 22 -15.11 11.80 -6.17
CA ILE A 22 -14.84 11.00 -4.97
C ILE A 22 -15.99 10.04 -4.63
N SER A 23 -17.07 10.06 -5.41
CA SER A 23 -18.24 9.24 -5.12
C SER A 23 -17.96 7.78 -5.49
N ILE A 24 -18.19 6.89 -4.52
CA ILE A 24 -18.03 5.44 -4.67
C ILE A 24 -19.36 4.71 -4.99
N ASN A 25 -20.49 5.28 -4.54
CA ASN A 25 -21.80 4.60 -4.55
C ASN A 25 -22.77 5.19 -5.59
N MET A 26 -22.26 5.82 -6.65
CA MET A 26 -23.09 6.30 -7.75
C MET A 26 -23.63 5.15 -8.60
N LYS A 27 -24.94 5.18 -8.90
CA LYS A 27 -25.56 4.33 -9.91
C LYS A 27 -25.86 5.19 -11.14
N VAL A 28 -25.20 4.93 -12.25
CA VAL A 28 -25.43 5.62 -13.53
C VAL A 28 -25.68 4.55 -14.58
N THR A 29 -26.94 4.37 -14.99
CA THR A 29 -27.34 3.26 -15.88
C THR A 29 -28.49 3.65 -16.80
N GLY A 30 -28.44 3.28 -18.07
CA GLY A 30 -29.58 3.45 -18.99
C GLY A 30 -29.74 4.90 -19.47
N ASN A 31 -28.67 5.70 -19.44
CA ASN A 31 -28.64 7.04 -20.03
C ASN A 31 -28.09 6.97 -21.47
N LEU A 32 -28.10 8.09 -22.22
CA LEU A 32 -27.51 8.14 -23.57
C LEU A 32 -26.03 7.68 -23.54
N LYS A 33 -25.33 8.07 -22.47
CA LYS A 33 -24.00 7.58 -22.14
C LYS A 33 -23.83 7.52 -20.63
N ASP A 34 -23.43 6.37 -20.11
CA ASP A 34 -23.16 6.17 -18.69
C ASP A 34 -21.70 6.47 -18.35
N CYS A 35 -21.44 6.80 -17.08
CA CYS A 35 -20.09 6.90 -16.53
C CYS A 35 -19.85 5.80 -15.50
N GLY A 36 -18.68 5.17 -15.59
CA GLY A 36 -18.28 4.08 -14.73
C GLY A 36 -19.15 2.83 -14.84
N CYS A 37 -18.66 1.74 -14.27
CA CYS A 37 -19.31 0.44 -14.28
C CYS A 37 -19.45 -0.11 -12.87
N ARG A 38 -20.32 -1.11 -12.72
CA ARG A 38 -20.54 -1.80 -11.45
C ARG A 38 -20.52 -3.31 -11.67
N GLY A 39 -19.93 -4.03 -10.72
CA GLY A 39 -19.89 -5.49 -10.74
C GLY A 39 -19.17 -6.04 -11.96
N ALA A 40 -19.72 -7.09 -12.56
CA ALA A 40 -19.08 -7.85 -13.66
C ALA A 40 -19.27 -7.23 -15.06
N SER A 41 -20.12 -6.21 -15.22
CA SER A 41 -20.34 -5.56 -16.53
C SER A 41 -19.28 -4.48 -16.79
N VAL A 42 -18.05 -4.90 -17.05
CA VAL A 42 -16.86 -4.04 -17.16
C VAL A 42 -16.29 -3.91 -18.57
N SER A 43 -16.90 -4.55 -19.58
CA SER A 43 -16.43 -4.45 -20.97
C SER A 43 -16.53 -3.01 -21.48
N GLY A 44 -15.43 -2.47 -22.00
CA GLY A 44 -15.35 -1.08 -22.47
C GLY A 44 -15.29 -0.02 -21.36
N CYS A 45 -15.11 -0.45 -20.11
CA CYS A 45 -15.05 0.47 -18.97
C CYS A 45 -13.63 0.92 -18.65
N ASP A 46 -13.51 2.13 -18.11
CA ASP A 46 -12.27 2.70 -17.54
C ASP A 46 -12.36 2.89 -16.03
N LEU A 47 -13.57 3.08 -15.48
CA LEU A 47 -13.84 3.34 -14.08
C LEU A 47 -14.78 2.31 -13.47
N ILE A 48 -14.39 1.64 -12.38
CA ILE A 48 -15.27 0.80 -11.57
C ILE A 48 -15.75 1.56 -10.34
N LEU A 49 -17.05 1.55 -10.10
CA LEU A 49 -17.71 2.12 -8.94
C LEU A 49 -18.19 1.00 -8.00
N SER A 50 -18.21 1.30 -6.70
CA SER A 50 -18.71 0.43 -5.63
C SER A 50 -17.87 -0.85 -5.44
N GLY A 51 -16.59 -0.77 -5.74
CA GLY A 51 -15.63 -1.86 -5.56
C GLY A 51 -15.71 -2.92 -6.65
N LEU A 52 -14.87 -3.93 -6.50
CA LEU A 52 -14.74 -5.04 -7.43
C LEU A 52 -14.61 -6.35 -6.67
N GLN A 53 -15.42 -7.33 -7.06
CA GLN A 53 -15.38 -8.67 -6.50
C GLN A 53 -15.08 -9.68 -7.61
N LEU A 54 -13.96 -10.38 -7.47
CA LEU A 54 -13.49 -11.41 -8.38
C LEU A 54 -13.49 -12.73 -7.62
N ILE A 55 -14.59 -13.47 -7.71
CA ILE A 55 -14.80 -14.71 -6.95
C ILE A 55 -15.10 -15.84 -7.94
N ASN A 56 -14.33 -16.93 -7.90
CA ASN A 56 -14.50 -18.08 -8.80
C ASN A 56 -14.49 -17.70 -10.29
N ILE A 57 -13.67 -16.72 -10.67
CA ILE A 57 -13.51 -16.29 -12.07
C ILE A 57 -12.12 -16.62 -12.59
N SER A 58 -12.03 -16.81 -13.91
CA SER A 58 -10.78 -17.04 -14.63
C SER A 58 -10.55 -16.07 -15.79
N ASP A 59 -11.61 -15.48 -16.35
CA ASP A 59 -11.49 -14.50 -17.43
C ASP A 59 -11.14 -13.12 -16.86
N THR A 60 -9.97 -12.62 -17.26
CA THR A 60 -9.47 -11.31 -16.87
C THR A 60 -9.51 -10.28 -18.00
N SER A 61 -9.91 -10.69 -19.21
CA SER A 61 -9.93 -9.83 -20.40
C SER A 61 -10.70 -8.51 -20.22
N PRO A 62 -11.83 -8.47 -19.48
CA PRO A 62 -12.60 -7.23 -19.34
C PRO A 62 -11.91 -6.15 -18.51
N PHE A 63 -10.90 -6.49 -17.70
CA PHE A 63 -10.30 -5.56 -16.74
C PHE A 63 -9.12 -4.75 -17.31
N SER A 64 -8.72 -5.05 -18.54
CA SER A 64 -7.49 -4.48 -19.11
C SER A 64 -7.59 -2.98 -19.42
N ASN A 65 -8.81 -2.43 -19.55
CA ASN A 65 -9.04 -1.00 -19.79
C ASN A 65 -9.27 -0.20 -18.51
N ILE A 66 -9.37 -0.86 -17.36
CA ILE A 66 -9.65 -0.20 -16.09
C ILE A 66 -8.45 0.66 -15.68
N THR A 67 -8.69 1.95 -15.51
CA THR A 67 -7.71 2.93 -15.02
C THR A 67 -7.94 3.29 -13.56
N GLN A 68 -9.18 3.15 -13.09
CA GLN A 68 -9.57 3.50 -11.73
C GLN A 68 -10.61 2.53 -11.16
N ILE A 69 -10.41 2.14 -9.91
CA ILE A 69 -11.41 1.42 -9.11
C ILE A 69 -11.73 2.27 -7.89
N ARG A 70 -13.02 2.40 -7.58
CA ARG A 70 -13.53 3.14 -6.43
C ARG A 70 -14.37 2.22 -5.54
N GLY A 71 -13.88 1.95 -4.33
CA GLY A 71 -14.44 0.99 -3.38
C GLY A 71 -13.54 -0.22 -3.18
N ASN A 72 -14.00 -1.17 -2.37
CA ASN A 72 -13.19 -2.29 -1.91
C ASN A 72 -12.87 -3.28 -3.03
N LEU A 73 -11.72 -3.93 -2.94
CA LEU A 73 -11.27 -4.98 -3.84
C LEU A 73 -11.30 -6.33 -3.12
N LEU A 74 -12.03 -7.28 -3.67
CA LEU A 74 -12.17 -8.64 -3.16
C LEU A 74 -11.73 -9.63 -4.25
N ILE A 75 -10.75 -10.48 -3.97
CA ILE A 75 -10.25 -11.48 -4.92
C ILE A 75 -10.11 -12.81 -4.21
N GLN A 76 -10.94 -13.78 -4.58
CA GLN A 76 -11.02 -15.07 -3.88
C GLN A 76 -11.25 -16.24 -4.82
N HIS A 77 -10.66 -17.39 -4.50
CA HIS A 77 -10.90 -18.65 -5.20
C HIS A 77 -10.67 -18.53 -6.71
N THR A 78 -9.66 -17.76 -7.11
CA THR A 78 -9.25 -17.58 -8.50
C THR A 78 -8.02 -18.43 -8.81
N ASN A 79 -7.76 -18.65 -10.09
CA ASN A 79 -6.54 -19.27 -10.60
C ASN A 79 -5.50 -18.24 -11.06
N PHE A 80 -5.62 -16.99 -10.59
CA PHE A 80 -4.71 -15.93 -11.00
C PHE A 80 -3.31 -16.17 -10.43
N GLN A 81 -2.29 -16.00 -11.29
CA GLN A 81 -0.91 -15.97 -10.83
C GLN A 81 -0.51 -14.61 -10.26
N ASN A 82 -1.12 -13.54 -10.78
CA ASN A 82 -0.91 -12.15 -10.38
C ASN A 82 -2.03 -11.24 -10.90
N LEU A 83 -1.95 -9.94 -10.60
CA LEU A 83 -2.92 -8.92 -11.00
C LEU A 83 -2.48 -8.08 -12.21
N SER A 84 -1.55 -8.58 -13.04
CA SER A 84 -0.99 -7.81 -14.17
C SER A 84 -2.01 -7.54 -15.27
N PHE A 85 -3.16 -8.21 -15.24
CA PHE A 85 -4.30 -7.93 -16.11
C PHE A 85 -4.87 -6.52 -15.88
N PHE A 86 -4.65 -5.91 -14.71
CA PHE A 86 -4.88 -4.49 -14.45
C PHE A 86 -3.75 -3.62 -15.03
N LYS A 87 -3.44 -3.80 -16.31
CA LYS A 87 -2.30 -3.15 -16.99
C LYS A 87 -2.36 -1.62 -17.00
N ASN A 88 -3.56 -1.05 -16.87
CA ASN A 88 -3.82 0.39 -16.93
C ASN A 88 -4.26 0.98 -15.59
N LEU A 89 -4.39 0.17 -14.54
CA LEU A 89 -4.93 0.62 -13.25
C LEU A 89 -3.90 1.49 -12.53
N GLU A 90 -4.21 2.78 -12.42
CA GLU A 90 -3.32 3.75 -11.77
C GLU A 90 -3.74 4.08 -10.34
N THR A 91 -5.05 4.04 -10.09
CA THR A 91 -5.63 4.51 -8.83
C THR A 91 -6.66 3.51 -8.30
N LEU A 92 -6.46 3.05 -7.07
CA LEU A 92 -7.50 2.39 -6.28
C LEU A 92 -7.92 3.33 -5.14
N LYS A 93 -9.11 3.92 -5.27
CA LYS A 93 -9.68 4.80 -4.24
C LYS A 93 -10.55 4.00 -3.32
N ILE A 94 -10.16 3.93 -2.06
CA ILE A 94 -10.97 3.29 -1.04
C ILE A 94 -11.84 4.35 -0.37
N SER A 95 -13.07 3.96 -0.05
CA SER A 95 -13.97 4.79 0.73
C SER A 95 -14.67 3.88 1.72
N THR A 96 -14.14 3.87 2.93
CA THR A 96 -14.75 3.25 4.11
C THR A 96 -15.48 4.37 4.86
N PRO A 97 -16.79 4.59 4.63
CA PRO A 97 -17.53 5.61 5.36
C PRO A 97 -17.65 5.20 6.84
N GLY A 98 -16.87 5.85 7.71
CA GLY A 98 -16.93 5.67 9.16
C GLY A 98 -15.72 4.96 9.79
N LEU A 99 -15.83 4.69 11.10
CA LEU A 99 -14.80 4.09 11.95
C LEU A 99 -14.81 2.54 11.94
N HIS A 100 -15.61 1.92 11.06
CA HIS A 100 -15.70 0.46 11.02
C HIS A 100 -14.51 -0.13 10.27
N GLU A 101 -13.76 -0.98 10.97
CA GLU A 101 -12.70 -1.81 10.41
C GLU A 101 -13.28 -2.65 9.27
N THR A 102 -13.05 -2.21 8.04
CA THR A 102 -13.47 -2.91 6.83
C THR A 102 -12.22 -3.21 6.02
N ILE A 103 -12.06 -4.46 5.65
CA ILE A 103 -10.96 -4.91 4.81
C ILE A 103 -11.19 -4.33 3.41
N ALA A 104 -10.35 -3.36 3.03
CA ALA A 104 -10.46 -2.61 1.80
C ALA A 104 -9.90 -3.40 0.61
N ILE A 105 -8.83 -4.15 0.84
CA ILE A 105 -8.30 -5.15 -0.10
C ILE A 105 -8.28 -6.49 0.62
N ASP A 106 -9.09 -7.43 0.15
CA ASP A 106 -9.11 -8.80 0.64
C ASP A 106 -8.75 -9.74 -0.51
N VAL A 107 -7.49 -10.18 -0.54
CA VAL A 107 -6.98 -11.16 -1.49
C VAL A 107 -6.67 -12.43 -0.72
N LYS A 108 -7.53 -13.43 -0.86
CA LYS A 108 -7.37 -14.69 -0.13
C LYS A 108 -7.78 -15.93 -0.89
N ASP A 109 -7.25 -17.07 -0.46
CA ASP A 109 -7.62 -18.38 -0.99
C ASP A 109 -7.39 -18.48 -2.52
N ASN A 110 -6.26 -17.94 -2.99
CA ASN A 110 -5.82 -17.97 -4.38
C ASN A 110 -4.50 -18.75 -4.47
N PRO A 111 -4.55 -20.10 -4.48
CA PRO A 111 -3.37 -20.93 -4.26
C PRO A 111 -2.33 -20.86 -5.40
N GLN A 112 -2.70 -20.36 -6.58
CA GLN A 112 -1.77 -20.17 -7.69
C GLN A 112 -1.13 -18.78 -7.73
N MET A 113 -1.53 -17.88 -6.82
CA MET A 113 -1.09 -16.49 -6.84
C MET A 113 0.31 -16.36 -6.24
N THR A 114 1.30 -16.02 -7.07
CA THR A 114 2.71 -15.87 -6.68
C THR A 114 3.15 -14.41 -6.59
N ARG A 115 2.37 -13.46 -7.11
CA ARG A 115 2.70 -12.02 -7.10
C ARG A 115 1.45 -11.16 -6.96
N PHE A 116 1.58 -9.98 -6.33
CA PHE A 116 0.54 -8.95 -6.36
C PHE A 116 0.48 -8.30 -7.76
N GLY A 117 1.49 -7.53 -8.15
CA GLY A 117 1.80 -7.24 -9.56
C GLY A 117 0.78 -6.38 -10.30
N ILE A 118 0.39 -5.22 -9.76
CA ILE A 118 -0.40 -4.19 -10.49
C ILE A 118 0.58 -3.14 -11.07
N PRO A 119 0.90 -3.16 -12.38
CA PRO A 119 2.11 -2.49 -12.89
C PRO A 119 2.13 -0.97 -12.82
N LEU A 120 0.96 -0.33 -12.93
CA LEU A 120 0.87 1.14 -12.99
C LEU A 120 0.23 1.76 -11.74
N LEU A 121 0.02 0.98 -10.68
CA LEU A 121 -0.61 1.48 -9.46
C LEU A 121 0.30 2.52 -8.78
N LYS A 122 -0.11 3.78 -8.81
CA LYS A 122 0.66 4.91 -8.27
C LYS A 122 0.20 5.33 -6.89
N GLU A 123 -1.09 5.18 -6.64
CA GLU A 123 -1.72 5.74 -5.44
C GLU A 123 -2.84 4.85 -4.90
N PHE A 124 -2.94 4.90 -3.58
CA PHE A 124 -3.94 4.18 -2.83
C PHE A 124 -4.54 5.09 -1.75
N PRO A 125 -5.28 6.15 -2.12
CA PRO A 125 -5.84 7.08 -1.16
C PRO A 125 -7.10 6.53 -0.49
N ASN A 126 -7.20 6.68 0.82
CA ASN A 126 -8.48 6.64 1.52
C ASN A 126 -9.18 8.00 1.32
N ILE A 127 -10.39 8.00 0.77
CA ILE A 127 -11.18 9.22 0.55
C ILE A 127 -11.62 9.83 1.89
N TRP A 128 -11.66 9.04 2.96
CA TRP A 128 -12.00 9.47 4.32
C TRP A 128 -10.79 9.40 5.26
N GLN A 129 -10.90 10.07 6.41
CA GLN A 129 -9.95 9.86 7.51
C GLN A 129 -10.23 8.50 8.14
N GLY A 130 -9.34 7.54 7.94
CA GLY A 130 -9.46 6.20 8.51
C GLY A 130 -8.34 5.25 8.08
N TYR A 131 -8.15 4.21 8.88
CA TYR A 131 -7.19 3.15 8.55
C TYR A 131 -7.65 2.32 7.37
N LEU A 132 -6.66 1.78 6.67
CA LEU A 132 -6.87 0.95 5.51
C LEU A 132 -6.42 -0.46 5.84
N PHE A 133 -7.39 -1.37 5.94
CA PHE A 133 -7.11 -2.76 6.25
C PHE A 133 -6.90 -3.57 4.98
N MET A 134 -5.83 -4.36 4.93
CA MET A 134 -5.52 -5.27 3.85
C MET A 134 -5.37 -6.70 4.37
N ASN A 135 -5.87 -7.67 3.64
CA ASN A 135 -5.70 -9.09 3.91
C ASN A 135 -5.03 -9.77 2.72
N LEU A 136 -3.88 -10.39 2.96
CA LEU A 136 -3.17 -11.25 2.00
C LEU A 136 -2.99 -12.63 2.67
N GLU A 137 -3.87 -13.56 2.36
CA GLU A 137 -4.01 -14.82 3.11
C GLU A 137 -4.18 -16.02 2.19
N ASN A 138 -3.68 -17.20 2.57
CA ASN A 138 -3.85 -18.45 1.81
C ASN A 138 -3.53 -18.32 0.30
N LEU A 139 -2.40 -17.67 0.00
CA LEU A 139 -1.85 -17.51 -1.35
C LEU A 139 -0.83 -18.63 -1.64
N HIS A 140 -0.18 -18.60 -2.81
CA HIS A 140 0.89 -19.57 -3.09
C HIS A 140 2.02 -19.44 -2.04
N PRO A 141 2.69 -20.53 -1.63
CA PRO A 141 3.82 -20.47 -0.67
C PRO A 141 4.98 -19.58 -1.09
N ASP A 142 5.11 -19.31 -2.39
CA ASP A 142 6.10 -18.40 -2.98
C ASP A 142 5.53 -17.03 -3.34
N PHE A 143 4.32 -16.71 -2.86
CA PHE A 143 3.79 -15.36 -2.98
C PHE A 143 4.76 -14.35 -2.37
N CYS A 144 5.14 -13.36 -3.17
CA CYS A 144 6.05 -12.31 -2.73
C CYS A 144 5.57 -10.92 -3.14
N LEU A 145 5.97 -9.94 -2.32
CA LEU A 145 5.82 -8.52 -2.55
C LEU A 145 7.19 -7.90 -2.85
N THR A 146 7.24 -6.98 -3.80
CA THR A 146 8.45 -6.18 -4.04
C THR A 146 8.58 -5.09 -2.99
N ILE A 147 9.77 -4.51 -2.91
CA ILE A 147 10.02 -3.34 -2.07
C ILE A 147 9.22 -2.14 -2.57
N GLU A 148 9.11 -1.97 -3.89
CA GLU A 148 8.21 -0.99 -4.51
C GLU A 148 6.75 -1.15 -4.02
N GLU A 149 6.18 -2.37 -4.09
CA GLU A 149 4.81 -2.65 -3.63
C GLU A 149 4.66 -2.36 -2.12
N MET A 150 5.63 -2.79 -1.29
CA MET A 150 5.58 -2.55 0.16
C MET A 150 5.69 -1.06 0.51
N THR A 151 6.55 -0.31 -0.18
CA THR A 151 6.67 1.14 0.04
C THR A 151 5.40 1.90 -0.32
N LEU A 152 4.67 1.45 -1.35
CA LEU A 152 3.34 1.98 -1.68
C LEU A 152 2.36 1.71 -0.53
N PHE A 153 2.32 0.50 0.01
CA PHE A 153 1.45 0.15 1.14
C PHE A 153 1.76 0.97 2.40
N LEU A 154 3.05 1.15 2.72
CA LEU A 154 3.48 1.98 3.85
C LEU A 154 3.09 3.46 3.66
N LYS A 155 3.27 4.00 2.45
CA LYS A 155 2.87 5.38 2.11
C LYS A 155 1.36 5.60 2.27
N SER A 156 0.58 4.56 2.02
CA SER A 156 -0.87 4.54 2.15
C SER A 156 -1.36 4.08 3.53
N GLU A 157 -0.47 3.93 4.51
CA GLU A 157 -0.81 3.63 5.90
C GLU A 157 -1.67 2.35 6.03
N VAL A 158 -1.34 1.35 5.21
CA VAL A 158 -1.99 0.03 5.21
C VAL A 158 -1.69 -0.70 6.53
N LEU A 159 -2.75 -1.20 7.18
CA LEU A 159 -2.68 -2.16 8.28
C LEU A 159 -3.04 -3.54 7.74
N PHE A 160 -2.13 -4.50 7.90
CA PHE A 160 -2.38 -5.87 7.47
C PHE A 160 -3.13 -6.64 8.56
N VAL A 161 -4.25 -7.26 8.19
CA VAL A 161 -4.95 -8.26 9.02
C VAL A 161 -4.17 -9.57 8.99
N ASN A 162 -3.87 -10.07 7.80
CA ASN A 162 -2.87 -11.10 7.56
C ASN A 162 -1.93 -10.66 6.43
N LEU A 163 -0.65 -11.02 6.56
CA LEU A 163 0.39 -10.80 5.57
C LEU A 163 1.17 -12.09 5.33
N HIS A 164 0.60 -13.00 4.56
CA HIS A 164 1.26 -14.25 4.14
C HIS A 164 2.08 -14.00 2.86
N ALA A 165 3.17 -13.24 3.00
CA ALA A 165 4.02 -12.86 1.87
C ALA A 165 5.51 -12.91 2.23
N LYS A 166 6.33 -13.24 1.23
CA LYS A 166 7.78 -13.04 1.24
C LYS A 166 8.16 -11.73 0.54
N TYR A 167 9.42 -11.32 0.63
CA TYR A 167 9.95 -10.31 -0.29
C TYR A 167 10.46 -10.96 -1.58
N CYS A 168 10.20 -10.29 -2.70
CA CYS A 168 10.73 -10.73 -3.99
C CYS A 168 12.22 -10.39 -4.12
N ALA A 169 12.98 -11.23 -4.85
CA ALA A 169 14.39 -10.97 -5.12
C ALA A 169 14.62 -9.69 -5.95
N ASN A 170 13.70 -9.37 -6.87
CA ASN A 170 13.70 -8.09 -7.56
C ASN A 170 12.96 -7.05 -6.70
N PRO A 171 13.60 -5.93 -6.30
CA PRO A 171 12.98 -4.92 -5.45
C PRO A 171 11.91 -4.07 -6.16
N GLY A 172 11.80 -4.14 -7.50
CA GLY A 172 10.94 -3.26 -8.29
C GLY A 172 11.62 -1.93 -8.62
N ASN A 173 10.84 -0.96 -9.10
CA ASN A 173 11.34 0.37 -9.45
C ASN A 173 11.35 1.30 -8.22
N LEU A 174 12.55 1.60 -7.73
CA LEU A 174 12.76 2.49 -6.58
C LEU A 174 12.98 3.95 -6.97
N ASN A 175 12.80 4.33 -8.23
CA ASN A 175 12.95 5.70 -8.75
C ASN A 175 14.28 6.36 -8.37
N GLY A 176 15.38 5.59 -8.48
CA GLY A 176 16.73 6.04 -8.15
C GLY A 176 17.08 6.03 -6.65
N ALA A 177 16.14 5.65 -5.77
CA ALA A 177 16.42 5.48 -4.35
C ALA A 177 17.32 4.26 -4.12
N LYS A 178 18.32 4.42 -3.25
CA LYS A 178 19.28 3.37 -2.92
C LYS A 178 18.71 2.44 -1.86
N LEU A 179 18.62 1.17 -2.21
CA LEU A 179 18.35 0.08 -1.29
C LEU A 179 19.66 -0.48 -0.74
N CYS A 180 19.71 -0.68 0.57
CA CYS A 180 20.82 -1.32 1.25
C CYS A 180 20.33 -2.48 2.11
N GLU A 181 21.03 -3.60 2.06
CA GLU A 181 20.81 -4.69 3.03
C GLU A 181 21.57 -4.38 4.32
N PHE A 182 20.89 -4.55 5.46
CA PHE A 182 21.52 -4.37 6.75
C PHE A 182 22.24 -5.64 7.19
N SER A 183 23.50 -5.48 7.59
CA SER A 183 24.29 -6.52 8.24
C SER A 183 24.96 -6.03 9.53
N SER A 184 25.45 -4.78 9.53
CA SER A 184 25.95 -4.08 10.71
C SER A 184 26.08 -2.58 10.42
N MET A 185 26.12 -1.74 11.46
CA MET A 185 26.35 -0.31 11.31
C MET A 185 27.70 0.03 10.65
N LYS A 186 28.74 -0.75 10.94
CA LYS A 186 30.05 -0.60 10.31
C LYS A 186 30.04 -0.92 8.81
N ALA A 187 29.34 -1.97 8.41
CA ALA A 187 29.25 -2.41 7.01
C ALA A 187 28.24 -1.62 6.18
N LEU A 188 27.23 -1.03 6.83
CA LEU A 188 26.18 -0.28 6.16
C LEU A 188 26.78 0.81 5.26
N GLU A 189 26.30 0.89 4.02
CA GLU A 189 26.76 1.90 3.09
C GLU A 189 26.23 3.30 3.44
N LYS A 190 26.87 4.34 2.91
CA LYS A 190 26.35 5.71 3.01
C LYS A 190 25.22 5.93 1.99
N TYR A 191 24.37 6.91 2.28
CA TYR A 191 23.31 7.41 1.41
C TYR A 191 22.24 6.38 1.04
N CYS A 192 22.00 5.40 1.91
CA CYS A 192 20.89 4.47 1.79
C CYS A 192 19.58 5.24 2.01
N ASN A 193 18.62 5.09 1.09
CA ASN A 193 17.27 5.63 1.25
C ASN A 193 16.34 4.62 1.90
N TYR A 194 16.55 3.34 1.56
CA TYR A 194 15.82 2.19 2.07
C TYR A 194 16.78 1.19 2.69
N ILE A 195 16.39 0.64 3.83
CA ILE A 195 17.11 -0.47 4.47
C ILE A 195 16.22 -1.70 4.46
N PHE A 196 16.80 -2.82 4.02
CA PHE A 196 16.21 -4.15 4.14
C PHE A 196 16.88 -4.92 5.28
N GLY A 197 16.09 -5.38 6.24
CA GLY A 197 16.56 -6.09 7.43
C GLY A 197 16.44 -5.28 8.73
N ASP A 198 16.73 -5.94 9.84
CA ASP A 198 16.58 -5.40 11.19
C ASP A 198 17.81 -4.55 11.56
N VAL A 199 17.60 -3.26 11.74
CA VAL A 199 18.66 -2.30 12.10
C VAL A 199 18.92 -2.40 13.61
N LYS A 200 20.15 -2.77 13.96
CA LYS A 200 20.62 -2.82 15.34
C LYS A 200 21.75 -1.81 15.57
N ILE A 201 21.60 -0.96 16.58
CA ILE A 201 22.60 0.01 17.02
C ILE A 201 22.98 -0.34 18.45
N GLU A 202 24.22 -0.80 18.65
CA GLU A 202 24.72 -1.23 19.97
C GLU A 202 25.86 -0.34 20.46
N ALA A 203 26.34 -0.61 21.67
CA ALA A 203 27.51 0.07 22.23
C ALA A 203 28.72 -0.04 21.28
N GLY A 204 29.27 1.10 20.87
CA GLY A 204 30.40 1.19 19.93
C GLY A 204 29.99 1.54 18.49
N ASP A 205 28.69 1.47 18.17
CA ASP A 205 28.16 1.83 16.85
C ASP A 205 27.83 3.31 16.69
N GLU A 206 27.91 4.11 17.76
CA GLU A 206 27.49 5.52 17.76
C GLU A 206 28.24 6.35 16.70
N LYS A 207 29.49 5.99 16.39
CA LYS A 207 30.28 6.64 15.33
C LYS A 207 29.78 6.39 13.90
N TYR A 208 28.85 5.45 13.71
CA TYR A 208 28.32 5.05 12.40
C TYR A 208 26.89 5.53 12.15
N VAL A 209 26.20 6.08 13.15
CA VAL A 209 24.76 6.43 13.08
C VAL A 209 24.44 7.45 11.98
N GLU A 210 25.40 8.31 11.63
CA GLU A 210 25.26 9.27 10.53
C GLU A 210 24.98 8.63 9.16
N LYS A 211 25.29 7.34 8.99
CA LYS A 211 24.92 6.60 7.77
C LYS A 211 23.42 6.47 7.58
N LEU A 212 22.64 6.60 8.66
CA LEU A 212 21.18 6.52 8.65
C LEU A 212 20.50 7.86 8.30
N SER A 213 21.25 8.95 8.17
CA SER A 213 20.72 10.31 7.93
C SER A 213 19.86 10.45 6.67
N SER A 214 20.11 9.63 5.64
CA SER A 214 19.34 9.62 4.38
C SER A 214 18.21 8.59 4.34
N VAL A 215 18.09 7.77 5.39
CA VAL A 215 17.15 6.64 5.44
C VAL A 215 15.77 7.18 5.70
N THR A 216 14.83 6.75 4.85
CA THR A 216 13.42 7.14 4.96
C THR A 216 12.51 5.96 5.27
N VAL A 217 12.92 4.73 4.94
CA VAL A 217 12.17 3.50 5.24
C VAL A 217 13.11 2.41 5.73
N ILE A 218 12.70 1.72 6.79
CA ILE A 218 13.33 0.49 7.28
C ILE A 218 12.29 -0.64 7.11
N LEU A 219 12.63 -1.62 6.30
CA LEU A 219 11.85 -2.85 6.09
C LEU A 219 12.36 -3.92 7.07
N GLY A 220 11.96 -3.76 8.32
CA GLY A 220 12.41 -4.55 9.46
C GLY A 220 12.15 -3.82 10.77
N THR A 221 12.89 -4.16 11.82
CA THR A 221 12.85 -3.48 13.12
C THR A 221 13.99 -2.48 13.27
N LEU A 222 13.85 -1.55 14.22
CA LEU A 222 14.92 -0.68 14.68
C LEU A 222 15.14 -0.89 16.18
N GLU A 223 16.29 -1.45 16.54
CA GLU A 223 16.68 -1.70 17.92
C GLU A 223 17.92 -0.86 18.27
N ILE A 224 17.81 -0.02 19.31
CA ILE A 224 18.91 0.80 19.82
C ILE A 224 19.14 0.40 21.27
N THR A 225 20.30 -0.20 21.57
CA THR A 225 20.57 -0.75 22.90
C THR A 225 21.92 -0.36 23.47
N ASN A 226 21.94 -0.10 24.78
CA ASN A 226 23.16 0.15 25.56
C ASN A 226 24.07 1.25 24.98
N THR A 227 23.51 2.21 24.24
CA THR A 227 24.29 3.27 23.61
C THR A 227 24.50 4.47 24.54
N SER A 228 25.48 5.27 24.19
CA SER A 228 25.79 6.56 24.82
C SER A 228 25.12 7.76 24.13
N LEU A 229 24.25 7.51 23.14
CA LEU A 229 23.51 8.51 22.37
C LEU A 229 22.66 9.42 23.28
N LYS A 230 22.54 10.68 22.89
CA LYS A 230 21.76 11.70 23.62
C LYS A 230 20.40 11.98 22.97
N ASP A 231 20.32 11.78 21.67
CA ASP A 231 19.17 12.03 20.81
C ASP A 231 19.19 11.06 19.63
N LEU A 232 18.14 11.13 18.79
CA LEU A 232 17.96 10.32 17.58
C LEU A 232 17.88 11.21 16.33
N ASP A 233 18.50 12.39 16.34
CA ASP A 233 18.34 13.38 15.27
C ASP A 233 18.86 12.88 13.91
N PHE A 234 19.80 11.92 13.92
CA PHE A 234 20.27 11.21 12.73
C PHE A 234 19.18 10.37 12.03
N LEU A 235 18.02 10.16 12.66
CA LEU A 235 16.84 9.52 12.08
C LEU A 235 15.72 10.52 11.72
N ALA A 236 16.01 11.82 11.68
CA ALA A 236 15.00 12.84 11.40
C ALA A 236 14.26 12.64 10.06
N GLY A 237 14.89 11.97 9.09
CA GLY A 237 14.31 11.64 7.78
C GLY A 237 13.48 10.35 7.74
N LEU A 238 13.45 9.55 8.81
CA LEU A 238 12.72 8.29 8.86
C LEU A 238 11.21 8.55 8.79
N LYS A 239 10.53 8.00 7.79
CA LYS A 239 9.10 8.21 7.51
C LYS A 239 8.24 7.02 7.91
N SER A 240 8.75 5.80 7.73
CA SER A 240 8.05 4.58 8.14
C SER A 240 8.11 4.40 9.66
N ALA A 241 7.11 3.72 10.23
CA ALA A 241 7.12 3.29 11.62
C ALA A 241 7.51 1.79 11.73
N PRO A 242 8.81 1.44 11.67
CA PRO A 242 9.21 0.09 12.05
C PRO A 242 8.87 -0.15 13.53
N ILE A 243 8.95 -1.40 13.98
CA ILE A 243 8.93 -1.66 15.42
C ILE A 243 10.23 -1.07 16.00
N ILE A 244 10.11 -0.07 16.87
CA ILE A 244 11.24 0.61 17.51
C ILE A 244 11.41 0.11 18.94
N GLN A 245 12.61 -0.33 19.28
CA GLN A 245 12.99 -0.73 20.63
C GLN A 245 14.16 0.12 21.11
N LEU A 246 13.97 0.81 22.24
CA LEU A 246 15.00 1.62 22.89
C LEU A 246 15.30 1.02 24.27
N ILE A 247 16.41 0.32 24.41
CA ILE A 247 16.71 -0.49 25.60
C ILE A 247 17.99 -0.01 26.26
N SER A 248 17.94 0.36 27.55
CA SER A 248 19.13 0.65 28.36
C SER A 248 20.05 1.79 27.86
N ASN A 249 19.53 2.75 27.08
CA ASN A 249 20.28 3.91 26.58
C ASN A 249 20.33 5.03 27.64
N LYS A 250 21.23 4.91 28.62
CA LYS A 250 21.24 5.75 29.85
C LYS A 250 21.36 7.26 29.61
N ASN A 251 21.92 7.67 28.47
CA ASN A 251 22.16 9.09 28.16
C ASN A 251 21.07 9.69 27.25
N LEU A 252 20.12 8.89 26.77
CA LEU A 252 19.12 9.31 25.80
C LEU A 252 18.12 10.27 26.47
N LYS A 253 18.06 11.51 25.97
CA LYS A 253 17.20 12.58 26.50
C LYS A 253 15.96 12.80 25.66
N THR A 254 16.08 12.61 24.34
CA THR A 254 15.00 12.82 23.38
C THR A 254 14.97 11.67 22.37
N ALA A 255 13.77 11.21 22.02
CA ALA A 255 13.52 10.23 20.97
C ALA A 255 12.52 10.82 19.96
N TYR A 256 12.85 12.01 19.43
CA TYR A 256 11.99 12.74 18.52
C TYR A 256 12.26 12.34 17.07
N LEU A 257 11.23 11.90 16.36
CA LEU A 257 11.31 11.44 14.97
C LEU A 257 10.34 12.27 14.11
N PRO A 258 10.74 13.47 13.66
CA PRO A 258 9.85 14.48 13.07
C PRO A 258 9.14 14.02 11.78
N SER A 259 9.77 13.17 10.99
CA SER A 259 9.22 12.71 9.71
C SER A 259 8.33 11.46 9.86
N MET A 260 8.31 10.82 11.03
CA MET A 260 7.48 9.65 11.26
C MET A 260 6.03 10.08 11.44
N LYS A 261 5.15 9.48 10.62
CA LYS A 261 3.72 9.61 10.85
C LYS A 261 3.32 8.65 11.96
N VAL A 262 2.74 9.18 13.02
CA VAL A 262 2.18 8.36 14.10
C VAL A 262 0.89 7.72 13.58
N SER A 263 0.90 6.41 13.30
CA SER A 263 -0.34 5.64 13.28
C SER A 263 -0.93 5.77 14.67
N SER A 264 -2.04 6.48 14.79
CA SER A 264 -2.68 6.79 16.07
C SER A 264 -3.33 5.53 16.65
N SER A 265 -2.54 4.58 17.17
CA SER A 265 -3.06 3.53 18.04
C SER A 265 -3.47 4.21 19.35
N LYS A 266 -4.72 4.70 19.40
CA LYS A 266 -5.36 4.96 20.69
C LYS A 266 -5.66 3.59 21.29
N SER A 267 -4.85 3.22 22.29
CA SER A 267 -5.16 2.19 23.28
C SER A 267 -6.50 2.45 23.95
#